data_AF-A0A970IGX9-F1
#
_entry.id   AF-A0A970IGX9-F1
#
_cell.length_a   1.000
_cell.length_b   1.000
_cell.length_c   1.000
_cell.angle_alpha   90.00
_cell.angle_beta   90.00
_cell.angle_gamma   90.00
#
_symmetry.space_group_name_H-M   'P 1'
#
loop_
_entity.id
_entity.type
_entity.pdbx_description
1 polymer ?
#
loop_
_entity_poly.entity_id
_entity_poly.type
_entity_poly.pdbx_seq_one_letter_code
_entity_poly.pdbx_strand_id
1 'polypeptide(L)'
;ESPAEIILSFDPLQGKYIKTLPLHASQQILEDNTKELRIRLTLYVTHDFIMELLSYGEHLKVIQPSSLAEAMKSAFRNALERYLS
;
A
#
# COMPACT_ATOMS: atom_id res chain seq x y z
N GLU A 1 7.75 8.73 -17.58
CA GLU A 1 7.74 8.94 -16.12
C GLU A 1 8.96 8.29 -15.49
N SER A 2 9.28 8.60 -14.23
CA SER A 2 10.30 7.94 -13.43
C SER A 2 9.66 7.07 -12.33
N PRO A 3 10.36 6.04 -11.82
CA PRO A 3 9.89 5.29 -10.66
C PRO A 3 9.63 6.21 -9.46
N ALA A 4 8.56 5.96 -8.72
CA ALA A 4 8.24 6.69 -7.50
C ALA A 4 8.83 5.99 -6.28
N GLU A 5 9.23 6.75 -5.26
CA GLU A 5 9.49 6.22 -3.94
C GLU A 5 8.17 6.13 -3.15
N ILE A 6 7.79 4.90 -2.82
CA ILE A 6 6.53 4.58 -2.14
C ILE A 6 6.86 4.08 -0.73
N ILE A 7 6.14 4.61 0.26
CA ILE A 7 6.22 4.14 1.65
C ILE A 7 4.85 3.60 2.04
N LEU A 8 4.83 2.34 2.45
CA LEU A 8 3.64 1.62 2.89
C LEU A 8 3.80 1.24 4.35
N SER A 9 2.72 1.33 5.12
CA SER A 9 2.61 0.78 6.46
C SER A 9 1.52 -0.28 6.48
N PHE A 10 1.84 -1.45 7.00
CA PHE A 10 0.93 -2.56 7.20
C PHE A 10 0.76 -2.81 8.69
N ASP A 11 -0.41 -3.30 9.08
CA ASP A 11 -0.58 -3.81 10.44
C ASP A 11 0.34 -5.02 10.72
N PRO A 12 0.54 -5.40 11.99
CA PRO A 12 1.49 -6.46 12.34
C PRO A 12 1.14 -7.85 11.78
N LEU A 13 -0.14 -8.13 11.53
CA LEU A 13 -0.56 -9.42 11.00
C LEU A 13 -0.25 -9.49 9.50
N GLN A 14 -0.69 -8.47 8.75
CA GLN A 14 -0.43 -8.38 7.31
C GLN A 14 1.08 -8.25 7.04
N GLY A 15 1.80 -7.52 7.88
CA GLY A 15 3.24 -7.37 7.80
C GLY A 15 4.02 -8.69 7.83
N LYS A 16 3.53 -9.72 8.53
CA LYS A 16 4.17 -11.05 8.50
C LYS A 16 4.20 -11.63 7.08
N TYR A 17 3.11 -11.49 6.33
CA TYR A 17 3.03 -11.96 4.95
C TYR A 17 3.94 -11.16 4.02
N ILE A 18 3.92 -9.82 4.14
CA ILE A 18 4.75 -8.91 3.31
C ILE A 18 6.25 -9.14 3.53
N LYS A 19 6.67 -9.58 4.73
CA LYS A 19 8.05 -10.00 4.99
C LYS A 19 8.42 -11.29 4.26
N THR A 20 7.51 -12.27 4.25
CA THR A 20 7.77 -13.58 3.61
C THR A 20 7.61 -13.56 2.10
N LEU A 21 6.72 -12.71 1.57
CA LEU A 21 6.43 -12.56 0.16
C LEU A 21 6.53 -11.07 -0.20
N PRO A 22 7.73 -10.59 -0.58
CA PRO A 22 7.93 -9.19 -0.94
C PRO A 22 7.08 -8.77 -2.14
N LEU A 23 6.51 -7.57 -2.08
CA LEU A 23 5.69 -7.01 -3.16
C LEU A 23 6.49 -6.72 -4.43
N HIS A 24 7.77 -6.39 -4.26
CA HIS A 24 8.65 -6.03 -5.36
C HIS A 24 10.11 -6.22 -4.96
N ALA A 25 10.99 -6.41 -5.95
CA ALA A 25 12.42 -6.61 -5.73
C ALA A 25 13.12 -5.42 -5.02
N SER A 26 12.54 -4.21 -5.11
CA SER A 26 13.06 -3.01 -4.43
C SER A 26 12.58 -2.85 -2.98
N GLN A 27 11.82 -3.82 -2.45
CA GLN A 27 11.30 -3.76 -1.08
C GLN A 27 12.43 -3.66 -0.04
N GLN A 28 12.30 -2.67 0.84
CA GLN A 28 13.20 -2.48 1.97
C GLN A 28 12.38 -2.22 3.23
N ILE A 29 12.72 -2.91 4.33
CA ILE A 29 12.06 -2.69 5.62
C ILE A 29 12.63 -1.42 6.26
N LEU A 30 11.74 -0.49 6.61
CA LEU A 30 12.07 0.74 7.34
C LEU A 30 11.78 0.58 8.84
N GLU A 31 10.66 -0.07 9.19
CA GLU A 31 10.29 -0.40 10.57
C GLU A 31 9.62 -1.78 10.63
N ASP A 32 9.91 -2.55 11.67
CA ASP A 32 9.25 -3.83 11.98
C ASP A 32 9.11 -3.92 13.50
N ASN A 33 7.92 -3.58 14.00
CA ASN A 33 7.66 -3.53 15.43
C ASN A 33 6.26 -4.06 15.76
N THR A 34 5.86 -3.99 17.03
CA THR A 34 4.57 -4.54 17.49
C THR A 34 3.34 -3.79 16.98
N LYS A 35 3.52 -2.62 16.34
CA LYS A 35 2.44 -1.78 15.82
C LYS A 35 2.32 -1.82 14.31
N GLU A 36 3.42 -1.98 13.58
CA GLU A 36 3.39 -2.00 12.11
C GLU A 36 4.63 -2.66 11.49
N LEU A 37 4.48 -3.02 10.22
CA LEU A 37 5.58 -3.15 9.28
C LEU A 37 5.55 -1.95 8.33
N ARG A 38 6.63 -1.17 8.30
CA ARG A 38 6.83 -0.10 7.32
C ARG A 38 7.86 -0.52 6.28
N ILE A 39 7.50 -0.42 5.00
CA ILE A 39 8.40 -0.72 3.89
C ILE A 39 8.54 0.46 2.93
N ARG A 40 9.67 0.49 2.23
CA ARG A 40 9.93 1.32 1.06
C ARG A 40 9.93 0.47 -0.20
N LEU A 41 9.38 1.03 -1.28
CA LEU A 41 9.47 0.51 -2.65
C LEU A 41 9.95 1.62 -3.58
N THR A 42 10.62 1.24 -4.65
CA THR A 42 10.94 2.11 -5.79
C THR A 42 10.46 1.44 -7.07
N LEU A 43 9.33 1.89 -7.61
CA LEU A 43 8.67 1.32 -8.79
C LEU A 43 7.70 2.32 -9.45
N TYR A 44 7.23 1.98 -10.66
CA TYR A 44 6.20 2.76 -11.36
C TYR A 44 4.82 2.50 -10.78
N VAL A 45 4.07 3.55 -10.47
CA VAL A 45 2.69 3.44 -9.97
C VAL A 45 1.78 3.07 -11.14
N THR A 46 1.56 1.78 -11.37
CA THR A 46 0.67 1.27 -12.41
C THR A 46 -0.74 1.02 -11.85
N HIS A 47 -1.71 0.83 -12.75
CA HIS A 47 -3.06 0.42 -12.36
C HIS A 47 -3.06 -0.90 -11.58
N ASP A 48 -2.30 -1.91 -12.04
CA ASP A 48 -2.24 -3.21 -11.36
C ASP A 48 -1.66 -3.10 -9.95
N PHE A 49 -0.66 -2.25 -9.77
CA PHE A 49 -0.12 -1.96 -8.44
C PHE A 49 -1.18 -1.29 -7.54
N ILE A 50 -1.95 -0.34 -8.05
CA ILE A 50 -3.05 0.27 -7.29
C ILE A 50 -4.09 -0.79 -6.89
N MET A 51 -4.47 -1.68 -7.81
CA MET A 51 -5.42 -2.76 -7.53
C MET A 51 -4.88 -3.75 -6.48
N GLU A 52 -3.59 -4.10 -6.55
CA GLU A 52 -2.91 -4.90 -5.55
C GLU A 52 -2.97 -4.22 -4.17
N LEU A 53 -2.67 -2.91 -4.10
CA LEU A 53 -2.76 -2.15 -2.85
C LEU A 53 -4.20 -2.14 -2.29
N LEU A 54 -5.21 -1.95 -3.14
CA LEU A 54 -6.61 -1.95 -2.74
C LEU A 54 -7.05 -3.30 -2.17
N SER A 55 -6.47 -4.40 -2.63
CA SER A 55 -6.78 -5.74 -2.13
C SER A 55 -6.45 -5.95 -0.65
N TYR A 56 -5.53 -5.15 -0.10
CA TYR A 56 -5.19 -5.19 1.33
C TYR A 56 -6.22 -4.47 2.23
N GLY A 57 -7.12 -3.68 1.66
CA GLY A 57 -8.19 -3.02 2.41
C GLY A 57 -7.67 -2.20 3.60
N GLU A 58 -8.23 -2.46 4.79
CA GLU A 58 -7.88 -1.74 6.02
C GLU A 58 -6.49 -2.08 6.59
N HIS A 59 -5.86 -3.15 6.11
CA HIS A 59 -4.57 -3.64 6.60
C HIS A 59 -3.36 -2.86 6.07
N LEU A 60 -3.59 -1.96 5.12
CA LEU A 60 -2.56 -1.15 4.46
C LEU A 60 -2.88 0.35 4.58
N LYS A 61 -1.82 1.12 4.81
CA LYS A 61 -1.82 2.57 4.66
C LYS A 61 -0.68 3.03 3.75
N VAL A 62 -1.01 3.83 2.73
CA VAL A 62 -0.02 4.57 1.95
C VAL A 62 0.44 5.79 2.75
N ILE A 63 1.73 5.87 3.06
CA ILE A 63 2.36 7.03 3.70
C ILE A 63 2.89 8.00 2.64
N GLN A 64 3.48 7.47 1.56
CA GLN A 64 4.04 8.26 0.46
C GLN A 64 3.90 7.49 -0.86
N PRO A 65 3.68 8.17 -2.01
CA PRO A 65 3.38 9.60 -2.16
C PRO A 65 1.93 9.94 -1.80
N SER A 66 1.67 11.23 -1.51
CA SER A 66 0.31 11.71 -1.21
C SER A 66 -0.66 11.48 -2.36
N SER A 67 -0.20 11.60 -3.62
CA SER A 67 -1.01 11.32 -4.81
C SER A 67 -1.55 9.88 -4.83
N LEU A 68 -0.73 8.89 -4.45
CA LEU A 68 -1.15 7.50 -4.35
C LEU A 68 -2.14 7.31 -3.19
N ALA A 69 -1.91 7.98 -2.05
CA ALA A 69 -2.86 7.95 -0.94
C ALA A 69 -4.23 8.54 -1.33
N GLU A 70 -4.27 9.63 -2.11
CA GLU A 70 -5.52 10.20 -2.62
C GLU A 70 -6.22 9.26 -3.63
N ALA A 71 -5.47 8.58 -4.49
CA ALA A 71 -6.03 7.56 -5.39
C ALA A 71 -6.72 6.43 -4.61
N MET A 72 -6.07 5.93 -3.55
CA MET A 72 -6.65 4.90 -2.65
C MET A 72 -7.94 5.40 -1.98
N LYS A 73 -7.93 6.61 -1.43
CA LYS A 73 -9.12 7.22 -0.80
C LYS A 73 -10.28 7.34 -1.79
N SER A 74 -10.01 7.80 -3.01
CA SER A 74 -11.03 7.93 -4.05
C SER A 74 -11.62 6.57 -4.41
N ALA A 75 -10.79 5.55 -4.58
CA ALA A 75 -11.24 4.20 -4.90
C ALA A 75 -12.14 3.62 -3.80
N PHE A 76 -11.74 3.74 -2.53
CA PHE A 76 -12.55 3.28 -1.40
C PHE A 76 -13.87 4.05 -1.26
N ARG A 77 -13.87 5.38 -1.47
CA ARG A 77 -15.11 6.18 -1.47
C ARG A 77 -16.07 5.72 -2.56
N ASN A 78 -15.56 5.59 -3.79
CA ASN A 78 -16.37 5.13 -4.93
C ASN A 78 -16.91 3.70 -4.68
N ALA A 79 -16.11 2.82 -4.08
CA ALA A 79 -16.56 1.48 -3.72
C ALA A 79 -17.70 1.53 -2.70
N LEU A 80 -17.57 2.33 -1.64
CA LEU A 80 -18.61 2.50 -0.61
C LEU A 80 -19.90 3.07 -1.19
N GLU A 81 -19.82 4.09 -2.04
CA GLU A 81 -20.98 4.73 -2.68
C GLU A 81 -21.87 3.72 -3.43
N ARG A 82 -21.29 2.67 -4.03
CA ARG A 82 -22.04 1.61 -4.72
C ARG A 82 -22.92 0.74 -3.82
N TYR A 83 -22.72 0.79 -2.50
CA TYR A 83 -23.52 0.05 -1.51
C TYR A 83 -24.44 0.96 -0.69
N LEU A 84 -24.36 2.28 -0.89
CA LEU A 84 -25.22 3.27 -0.23
C LEU A 84 -26.44 3.65 -1.08
N SER A 85 -26.48 3.20 -2.35
CA SER A 85 -27.65 3.24 -3.23
C SER A 85 -28.55 2.03 -3.03
#